data_AF-A0A2E6MJ91-F1
#
_entry.id   AF-A0A2E6MJ91-F1
#
_cell.length_a   1.000
_cell.length_b   1.000
_cell.length_c   1.000
_cell.angle_alpha   90.00
_cell.angle_beta   90.00
_cell.angle_gamma   90.00
#
_symmetry.space_group_name_H-M   'P 1'
#
loop_
_entity.id
_entity.type
_entity.pdbx_description
1 polymer ?
#
loop_
_entity_poly.entity_id
_entity_poly.type
_entity_poly.pdbx_seq_one_letter_code
_entity_poly.pdbx_strand_id
1 'polypeptide(L)'
;MRRSIPFALILAAAACGPAEVVVTMEIDVPNPDAEGTMQLALSDIEVQLIPFDRDVVFDSMATAYGTPEPEVPQDLIEQRAEVQAAQAEWDAATRRWATIRDTLQKLSGVLETLNRGSGDYVVLFREFNDWDSQLGAAERAQERTFAAFDALQQGTIRASDSVRVLQDNWADDAFAGVGTVFAEKQSALGLDWVMDTTDASGVARGGLMVKPGQYWIYARYEQAYTELYWNVPITVEGGEPLTVSLTRSNAQERIKL
;
A
#
# COMPACT_ATOMS: atom_id res chain seq x y z
N MET A 1 -63.53 35.48 17.71
CA MET A 1 -62.41 34.57 18.02
C MET A 1 -61.76 34.10 16.72
N ARG A 2 -60.61 34.67 16.35
CA ARG A 2 -59.72 34.12 15.31
C ARG A 2 -58.30 34.34 15.81
N ARG A 3 -57.67 33.24 16.26
CA ARG A 3 -56.27 33.21 16.72
C ARG A 3 -55.40 33.02 15.48
N SER A 4 -54.56 34.01 15.19
CA SER A 4 -53.51 33.90 14.18
C SER A 4 -52.29 33.25 14.84
N ILE A 5 -51.88 32.08 14.35
CA ILE A 5 -50.65 31.39 14.74
C ILE A 5 -49.55 31.91 13.82
N PRO A 6 -48.46 32.53 14.31
CA PRO A 6 -47.33 32.83 13.47
C PRO A 6 -46.56 31.55 13.20
N PHE A 7 -46.41 31.24 11.90
CA PHE A 7 -45.54 30.21 11.37
C PHE A 7 -44.09 30.60 11.72
N ALA A 8 -43.47 29.87 12.65
CA ALA A 8 -42.05 30.02 12.95
C ALA A 8 -41.24 29.46 11.76
N LEU A 9 -40.53 30.35 11.09
CA LEU A 9 -39.54 30.00 10.08
C LEU A 9 -38.37 29.31 10.80
N ILE A 10 -38.26 27.99 10.66
CA ILE A 10 -37.09 27.24 11.13
C ILE A 10 -35.95 27.54 10.15
N LEU A 11 -35.02 28.40 10.54
CA LEU A 11 -33.72 28.47 9.88
C LEU A 11 -33.00 27.15 10.14
N ALA A 12 -32.81 26.36 9.09
CA ALA A 12 -31.82 25.30 9.09
C ALA A 12 -30.44 25.96 9.23
N ALA A 13 -29.85 25.86 10.42
CA ALA A 13 -28.45 26.20 10.62
C ALA A 13 -27.63 25.22 9.78
N ALA A 14 -27.14 25.64 8.61
CA ALA A 14 -26.00 24.98 7.99
C ALA A 14 -24.87 25.07 9.01
N ALA A 15 -24.54 23.94 9.64
CA ALA A 15 -23.51 23.87 10.64
C ALA A 15 -22.18 24.27 10.00
N CYS A 16 -21.76 25.52 10.19
CA CYS A 16 -20.45 26.05 9.77
C CYS A 16 -19.30 25.53 10.67
N GLY A 17 -19.47 24.33 11.23
CA GLY A 17 -18.45 23.67 12.04
C GLY A 17 -17.47 22.90 11.15
N PRO A 18 -16.30 22.51 11.69
CA PRO A 18 -15.44 21.54 11.04
C PRO A 18 -16.24 20.26 10.77
N ALA A 19 -16.02 19.70 9.59
CA ALA A 19 -16.62 18.46 9.12
C ALA A 19 -15.58 17.34 9.20
N GLU A 20 -16.05 16.15 9.56
CA GLU A 20 -15.21 14.97 9.67
C GLU A 20 -15.05 14.30 8.31
N VAL A 21 -13.82 13.90 7.99
CA VAL A 21 -13.52 12.99 6.88
C VAL A 21 -12.95 11.70 7.48
N VAL A 22 -13.55 10.57 7.13
CA VAL A 22 -13.09 9.23 7.51
C VAL A 22 -12.47 8.60 6.27
N VAL A 23 -11.18 8.25 6.36
CA VAL A 23 -10.47 7.55 5.28
C VAL A 23 -10.21 6.12 5.71
N THR A 24 -10.66 5.16 4.91
CA THR A 24 -10.37 3.74 5.10
C THR A 24 -9.37 3.29 4.04
N MET A 25 -8.36 2.50 4.43
CA MET A 25 -7.32 2.02 3.54
C MET A 25 -7.24 0.50 3.59
N GLU A 26 -7.58 -0.14 2.49
CA GLU A 26 -7.55 -1.59 2.35
C GLU A 26 -7.11 -2.02 0.96
N ILE A 27 -6.33 -3.09 0.87
CA ILE A 27 -5.87 -3.63 -0.41
C ILE A 27 -6.09 -5.14 -0.46
N ASP A 28 -6.35 -5.65 -1.66
CA ASP A 28 -6.34 -7.09 -1.90
C ASP A 28 -4.89 -7.60 -1.97
N VAL A 29 -4.59 -8.62 -1.17
CA VAL A 29 -3.31 -9.34 -1.17
C VAL A 29 -3.55 -10.86 -1.29
N PRO A 30 -2.60 -11.64 -1.80
CA PRO A 30 -2.72 -13.11 -1.78
C PRO A 30 -2.93 -13.62 -0.36
N ASN A 31 -3.90 -14.51 -0.18
CA ASN A 31 -4.15 -15.12 1.12
C ASN A 31 -3.04 -16.16 1.40
N PRO A 32 -2.32 -16.08 2.53
CA PRO A 32 -1.26 -17.04 2.86
C PRO A 32 -1.81 -18.43 3.24
N ASP A 33 -3.06 -18.51 3.71
CA ASP A 33 -3.65 -19.72 4.32
C ASP A 33 -4.69 -20.41 3.43
N ALA A 34 -5.12 -19.79 2.33
CA ALA A 34 -6.13 -20.32 1.42
C ALA A 34 -5.94 -19.85 -0.03
N GLU A 35 -6.62 -20.51 -0.98
CA GLU A 35 -6.71 -20.00 -2.35
C GLU A 35 -7.54 -18.72 -2.41
N GLY A 36 -7.05 -17.71 -3.14
CA GLY A 36 -7.72 -16.43 -3.37
C GLY A 36 -6.97 -15.23 -2.78
N THR A 37 -7.65 -14.09 -2.72
CA THR A 37 -7.15 -12.86 -2.09
C THR A 37 -7.82 -12.65 -0.74
N MET A 38 -7.16 -11.92 0.15
CA MET A 38 -7.72 -11.37 1.38
C MET A 38 -7.58 -9.85 1.36
N GLN A 39 -8.50 -9.17 2.03
CA GLN A 39 -8.35 -7.74 2.29
C GLN A 39 -7.36 -7.53 3.44
N LEU A 40 -6.33 -6.74 3.16
CA LEU A 40 -5.37 -6.25 4.13
C LEU A 40 -5.68 -4.80 4.44
N ALA A 41 -6.08 -4.53 5.67
CA ALA A 41 -6.15 -3.17 6.19
C ALA A 41 -4.73 -2.59 6.32
N LEU A 42 -4.53 -1.37 5.85
CA LEU A 42 -3.23 -0.71 5.86
C LEU A 42 -3.10 0.19 7.09
N SER A 43 -2.37 -0.26 8.10
CA SER A 43 -2.08 0.50 9.32
C SER A 43 -0.83 1.38 9.18
N ASP A 44 -0.73 2.39 10.05
CA ASP A 44 0.42 3.29 10.14
C ASP A 44 0.70 4.08 8.84
N ILE A 45 -0.35 4.33 8.06
CA ILE A 45 -0.27 5.12 6.83
C ILE A 45 -0.68 6.55 7.11
N GLU A 46 0.23 7.47 6.80
CA GLU A 46 -0.07 8.90 6.84
C GLU A 46 -1.04 9.27 5.71
N VAL A 47 -2.18 9.83 6.10
CA VAL A 47 -3.21 10.36 5.21
C VAL A 47 -3.25 11.86 5.39
N GLN A 48 -3.18 12.59 4.28
CA GLN A 48 -3.21 14.04 4.28
C GLN A 48 -4.41 14.55 3.49
N LEU A 49 -5.07 15.58 4.01
CA LEU A 49 -6.07 16.36 3.28
C LEU A 49 -5.43 17.68 2.88
N ILE A 50 -5.23 17.85 1.58
CA ILE A 50 -4.57 19.00 0.98
C ILE A 50 -5.63 19.82 0.23
N PRO A 51 -5.72 21.14 0.42
CA PRO A 51 -6.78 21.94 -0.20
C PRO A 51 -6.56 22.21 -1.71
N PHE A 52 -5.55 21.59 -2.32
CA PHE A 52 -5.23 21.70 -3.74
C PHE A 52 -4.60 20.40 -4.24
N ASP A 53 -4.65 20.20 -5.56
CA ASP A 53 -4.00 19.08 -6.21
C ASP A 53 -2.48 19.22 -6.17
N ARG A 54 -1.81 18.33 -5.44
CA ARG A 54 -0.35 18.32 -5.27
C ARG A 54 0.37 18.00 -6.59
N ASP A 55 -0.19 17.11 -7.42
CA ASP A 55 0.43 16.70 -8.67
C ASP A 55 0.49 17.87 -9.66
N VAL A 56 -0.58 18.65 -9.76
CA VAL A 56 -0.61 19.87 -10.59
C VAL A 56 0.45 20.90 -10.17
N VAL A 57 0.75 20.99 -8.86
CA VAL A 57 1.82 21.89 -8.40
C VAL A 57 3.18 21.39 -8.86
N PHE A 58 3.48 20.10 -8.69
CA PHE A 58 4.75 19.55 -9.13
C PHE A 58 4.90 19.58 -10.65
N ASP A 59 3.86 19.25 -11.41
CA ASP A 59 3.89 19.34 -12.88
C ASP A 59 4.19 20.77 -13.34
N SER A 60 3.59 21.77 -12.69
CA SER A 60 3.86 23.18 -12.97
C SER A 60 5.30 23.57 -12.63
N MET A 61 5.85 23.08 -11.52
CA MET A 61 7.23 23.37 -11.11
C MET A 61 8.25 22.69 -12.03
N ALA A 62 8.03 21.42 -12.38
CA ALA A 62 8.85 20.67 -13.33
C ALA A 62 8.85 21.34 -14.71
N THR A 63 7.68 21.79 -15.18
CA THR A 63 7.56 22.56 -16.43
C THR A 63 8.32 23.88 -16.37
N ALA A 64 8.25 24.58 -15.23
CA ALA A 64 8.93 25.86 -15.03
C ALA A 64 10.46 25.71 -14.95
N TYR A 65 10.95 24.60 -14.42
CA TYR A 65 12.39 24.28 -14.37
C TYR A 65 12.99 24.10 -15.77
N GLY A 66 12.20 23.59 -16.72
CA GLY A 66 12.54 23.53 -18.15
C GLY A 66 13.53 22.43 -18.55
N THR A 67 14.16 21.76 -17.57
CA THR A 67 14.92 20.52 -17.80
C THR A 67 14.04 19.34 -17.39
N PRO A 68 13.78 18.35 -18.27
CA PRO A 68 12.94 17.21 -17.93
C PRO A 68 13.60 16.34 -16.84
N GLU A 69 12.77 15.66 -16.06
CA GLU A 69 13.22 14.65 -15.12
C GLU A 69 13.99 13.54 -15.85
N PRO A 70 15.13 13.06 -15.32
CA PRO A 70 15.83 11.92 -15.88
C PRO A 70 14.91 10.69 -15.96
N GLU A 71 14.72 10.18 -17.18
CA GLU A 71 13.93 8.96 -17.40
C GLU A 71 14.63 7.74 -16.82
N VAL A 72 13.82 6.79 -16.32
CA VAL A 72 14.32 5.47 -15.93
C VAL A 72 14.64 4.67 -17.20
N PRO A 73 15.88 4.18 -17.38
CA PRO A 73 16.22 3.38 -18.55
C PRO A 73 15.32 2.13 -18.67
N GLN A 74 14.83 1.87 -19.88
CA GLN A 74 13.90 0.75 -20.13
C GLN A 74 14.52 -0.62 -19.79
N ASP A 75 15.83 -0.79 -20.03
CA ASP A 75 16.58 -1.99 -19.66
C ASP A 75 16.62 -2.19 -18.14
N LEU A 76 16.69 -1.11 -17.36
CA LEU A 76 16.59 -1.17 -15.90
C LEU A 76 15.19 -1.58 -15.44
N ILE A 77 14.14 -1.07 -16.09
CA ILE A 77 12.75 -1.49 -15.81
C ILE A 77 12.57 -2.98 -16.05
N GLU A 78 13.08 -3.49 -17.17
CA GLU A 78 13.03 -4.91 -17.54
C GLU A 78 13.82 -5.78 -16.55
N GLN A 79 15.04 -5.39 -16.18
CA GLN A 79 15.84 -6.09 -15.17
C GLN A 79 15.13 -6.17 -13.82
N ARG A 80 14.43 -5.10 -13.40
CA ARG A 80 13.65 -5.12 -12.16
C ARG A 80 12.44 -6.04 -12.24
N ALA A 81 11.77 -6.08 -13.39
CA ALA A 81 10.68 -7.04 -13.61
C ALA A 81 11.18 -8.49 -13.52
N GLU A 82 12.38 -8.78 -14.02
CA GLU A 82 13.02 -10.09 -13.86
C GLU A 82 13.34 -10.40 -12.38
N VAL A 83 13.89 -9.44 -11.63
CA VAL A 83 14.13 -9.58 -10.18
C VAL A 83 12.82 -9.87 -9.44
N GLN A 84 11.75 -9.14 -9.75
CA GLN A 84 10.43 -9.34 -9.15
C GLN A 84 9.86 -10.73 -9.44
N ALA A 85 9.98 -11.20 -10.69
CA ALA A 85 9.56 -12.54 -11.07
C ALA A 85 10.37 -13.62 -10.34
N ALA A 86 11.70 -13.47 -10.27
CA ALA A 86 12.57 -14.39 -9.54
C ALA A 86 12.27 -14.43 -8.04
N GLN A 87 11.95 -13.29 -7.43
CA GLN A 87 11.50 -13.24 -6.04
C GLN A 87 10.18 -14.01 -5.85
N ALA A 88 9.20 -13.82 -6.74
CA ALA A 88 7.92 -14.52 -6.65
C ALA A 88 8.09 -16.05 -6.75
N GLU A 89 9.00 -16.52 -7.62
CA GLU A 89 9.38 -17.93 -7.71
C GLU A 89 10.06 -18.43 -6.44
N TRP A 90 10.97 -17.64 -5.87
CA TRP A 90 11.62 -17.97 -4.60
C TRP A 90 10.64 -18.03 -3.42
N ASP A 91 9.70 -17.08 -3.34
CA ASP A 91 8.65 -17.07 -2.32
C ASP A 91 7.74 -18.30 -2.45
N ALA A 92 7.37 -18.69 -3.67
CA ALA A 92 6.57 -19.88 -3.92
C ALA A 92 7.32 -21.16 -3.50
N ALA A 93 8.61 -21.28 -3.84
CA ALA A 93 9.44 -22.40 -3.43
C ALA A 93 9.61 -22.46 -1.91
N THR A 94 9.81 -21.32 -1.26
CA THR A 94 9.91 -21.19 0.20
C THR A 94 8.61 -21.60 0.90
N ARG A 95 7.45 -21.14 0.41
CA ARG A 95 6.14 -21.57 0.93
C ARG A 95 5.97 -23.08 0.81
N ARG A 96 6.28 -23.66 -0.35
CA ARG A 96 6.18 -25.13 -0.55
C ARG A 96 7.07 -25.90 0.42
N TRP A 97 8.33 -25.48 0.58
CA TRP A 97 9.25 -26.09 1.54
C TRP A 97 8.74 -26.00 2.98
N ALA A 98 8.26 -24.81 3.38
CA ALA A 98 7.71 -24.59 4.72
C ALA A 98 6.47 -25.46 4.99
N THR A 99 5.54 -25.56 4.03
CA THR A 99 4.37 -26.45 4.14
C THR A 99 4.76 -27.90 4.33
N ILE A 100 5.72 -28.42 3.55
CA ILE A 100 6.18 -29.82 3.70
C ILE A 100 6.77 -30.02 5.10
N ARG A 101 7.62 -29.09 5.57
CA ARG A 101 8.25 -29.18 6.89
C ARG A 101 7.21 -29.18 8.01
N ASP A 102 6.22 -28.29 7.95
CA ASP A 102 5.14 -28.19 8.93
C ASP A 102 4.26 -29.46 8.93
N THR A 103 3.91 -29.99 7.76
CA THR A 103 3.17 -31.25 7.65
C THR A 103 3.97 -32.42 8.23
N LEU A 104 5.26 -32.54 7.95
CA LEU A 104 6.12 -33.57 8.54
C LEU A 104 6.19 -33.46 10.06
N GLN A 105 6.29 -32.24 10.60
CA GLN A 105 6.29 -32.00 12.05
C GLN A 105 4.96 -32.42 12.69
N LYS A 106 3.82 -32.05 12.08
CA LYS A 106 2.49 -32.45 12.54
C LYS A 106 2.30 -33.97 12.51
N LEU A 107 2.68 -34.62 11.40
CA LEU A 107 2.59 -36.07 11.26
C LEU A 107 3.48 -36.79 12.28
N SER A 108 4.71 -36.33 12.48
CA SER A 108 5.62 -36.88 13.51
C SER A 108 4.99 -36.80 14.90
N GLY A 109 4.45 -35.63 15.27
CA GLY A 109 3.81 -35.43 16.57
C GLY A 109 2.61 -36.36 16.79
N VAL A 110 1.79 -36.62 15.76
CA VAL A 110 0.69 -37.59 15.86
C VAL A 110 1.21 -39.01 15.95
N LEU A 111 2.16 -39.41 15.10
CA LEU A 111 2.72 -40.75 15.04
C LEU A 111 3.35 -41.19 16.38
N GLU A 112 3.97 -40.25 17.10
CA GLU A 112 4.55 -40.50 18.44
C GLU A 112 3.50 -40.91 19.48
N THR A 113 2.25 -40.50 19.32
CA THR A 113 1.15 -40.86 20.25
C THR A 113 0.50 -42.20 19.94
N LEU A 114 0.72 -42.73 18.74
CA LEU A 114 0.03 -43.92 18.24
C LEU A 114 0.83 -45.20 18.51
N ASN A 115 0.11 -46.30 18.72
CA ASN A 115 0.72 -47.62 18.75
C ASN A 115 1.17 -48.00 17.32
N ARG A 116 2.45 -48.37 17.16
CA ARG A 116 3.05 -48.76 15.87
C ARG A 116 2.35 -49.93 15.17
N GLY A 117 1.62 -50.77 15.92
CA GLY A 117 0.83 -51.87 15.38
C GLY A 117 -0.60 -51.49 14.96
N SER A 118 -1.05 -50.25 15.21
CA SER A 118 -2.39 -49.81 14.82
C SER A 118 -2.49 -49.53 13.31
N GLY A 119 -3.68 -49.70 12.75
CA GLY A 119 -3.94 -49.35 11.35
C GLY A 119 -3.69 -47.86 11.07
N ASP A 120 -4.10 -46.99 12.01
CA ASP A 120 -3.94 -45.53 11.90
C ASP A 120 -2.45 -45.13 11.82
N TYR A 121 -1.58 -45.78 12.59
CA TYR A 121 -0.13 -45.54 12.50
C TYR A 121 0.40 -45.87 11.11
N VAL A 122 0.01 -47.03 10.56
CA VAL A 122 0.50 -47.47 9.24
C VAL A 122 0.06 -46.51 8.13
N VAL A 123 -1.16 -45.98 8.22
CA VAL A 123 -1.68 -44.99 7.25
C VAL A 123 -0.89 -43.68 7.33
N LEU A 124 -0.80 -43.08 8.52
CA LEU A 124 -0.09 -41.80 8.70
C LEU A 124 1.41 -41.92 8.44
N PHE A 125 2.02 -43.08 8.71
CA PHE A 125 3.42 -43.31 8.41
C PHE A 125 3.67 -43.38 6.89
N ARG A 126 2.73 -43.91 6.10
CA ARG A 126 2.85 -43.86 4.62
C ARG A 126 2.74 -42.43 4.12
N GLU A 127 1.81 -41.65 4.66
CA GLU A 127 1.68 -40.22 4.34
C GLU A 127 2.95 -39.45 4.70
N PHE A 128 3.53 -39.70 5.87
CA PHE A 128 4.81 -39.13 6.27
C PHE A 128 5.92 -39.42 5.25
N ASN A 129 6.07 -40.69 4.83
CA ASN A 129 7.10 -41.05 3.85
C ASN A 129 6.87 -40.40 2.48
N ASP A 130 5.61 -40.20 2.06
CA ASP A 130 5.30 -39.49 0.81
C ASP A 130 5.78 -38.04 0.88
N TRP A 131 5.48 -37.32 1.96
CA TRP A 131 5.95 -35.95 2.17
C TRP A 131 7.48 -35.85 2.33
N ASP A 132 8.09 -36.79 3.06
CA ASP A 132 9.53 -36.84 3.30
C ASP A 132 10.30 -37.02 1.99
N SER A 133 9.78 -37.85 1.08
CA SER A 133 10.36 -38.05 -0.25
C SER A 133 10.40 -36.77 -1.10
N GLN A 134 9.48 -35.84 -0.85
CA GLN A 134 9.38 -34.57 -1.58
C GLN A 134 10.26 -33.46 -0.96
N LEU A 135 10.64 -33.57 0.32
CA LEU A 135 11.34 -32.52 1.06
C LEU A 135 12.65 -32.12 0.37
N GLY A 136 13.50 -33.09 0.02
CA GLY A 136 14.79 -32.79 -0.62
C GLY A 136 14.65 -32.14 -2.01
N ALA A 137 13.56 -32.42 -2.74
CA ALA A 137 13.28 -31.75 -4.01
C ALA A 137 12.82 -30.30 -3.79
N ALA A 138 12.00 -30.05 -2.76
CA ALA A 138 11.55 -28.71 -2.40
C ALA A 138 12.71 -27.83 -1.89
N GLU A 139 13.61 -28.38 -1.07
CA GLU A 139 14.82 -27.68 -0.59
C GLU A 139 15.73 -27.26 -1.75
N ARG A 140 16.06 -28.18 -2.66
CA ARG A 140 16.84 -27.85 -3.87
C ARG A 140 16.13 -26.86 -4.79
N ALA A 141 14.80 -26.84 -4.82
CA ALA A 141 14.06 -25.84 -5.57
C ALA A 141 14.22 -24.45 -4.93
N GLN A 142 14.04 -24.36 -3.61
CA GLN A 142 14.23 -23.12 -2.85
C GLN A 142 15.64 -22.56 -2.98
N GLU A 143 16.68 -23.38 -2.84
CA GLU A 143 18.07 -22.95 -2.98
C GLU A 143 18.38 -22.40 -4.37
N ARG A 144 17.89 -23.08 -5.42
CA ARG A 144 18.11 -22.66 -6.82
C ARG A 144 17.38 -21.35 -7.14
N THR A 145 16.13 -21.20 -6.71
CA THR A 145 15.36 -19.97 -6.96
C THR A 145 15.93 -18.80 -6.15
N PHE A 146 16.41 -19.04 -4.93
CA PHE A 146 17.13 -18.02 -4.16
C PHE A 146 18.41 -17.56 -4.88
N ALA A 147 19.24 -18.49 -5.35
CA ALA A 147 20.48 -18.15 -6.05
C ALA A 147 20.24 -17.35 -7.34
N ALA A 148 19.16 -17.66 -8.07
CA ALA A 148 18.75 -16.90 -9.26
C ALA A 148 18.30 -15.48 -8.89
N PHE A 149 17.45 -15.34 -7.86
CA PHE A 149 17.01 -14.05 -7.33
C PHE A 149 18.19 -13.19 -6.87
N ASP A 150 19.09 -13.73 -6.03
CA ASP A 150 20.24 -13.00 -5.49
C ASP A 150 21.18 -12.50 -6.60
N ALA A 151 21.45 -13.33 -7.60
CA ALA A 151 22.30 -12.96 -8.73
C ALA A 151 21.71 -11.79 -9.54
N LEU A 152 20.40 -11.83 -9.82
CA LEU A 152 19.70 -10.75 -10.52
C LEU A 152 19.68 -9.48 -9.67
N GLN A 153 19.33 -9.58 -8.39
CA GLN A 153 19.26 -8.44 -7.47
C GLN A 153 20.59 -7.71 -7.39
N GLN A 154 21.70 -8.43 -7.21
CA GLN A 154 23.03 -7.83 -7.14
C GLN A 154 23.45 -7.12 -8.44
N GLY A 155 23.00 -7.62 -9.59
CA GLY A 155 23.22 -7.00 -10.90
C GLY A 155 22.58 -5.62 -11.04
N THR A 156 21.42 -5.43 -10.41
CA THR A 156 20.55 -4.26 -10.64
C THR A 156 20.82 -3.09 -9.67
N ILE A 157 21.36 -3.34 -8.48
CA ILE A 157 21.53 -2.32 -7.41
C ILE A 157 22.26 -1.07 -7.89
N ARG A 158 23.42 -1.21 -8.54
CA ARG A 158 24.24 -0.05 -8.95
C ARG A 158 23.55 0.82 -10.00
N ALA A 159 22.83 0.20 -10.93
CA ALA A 159 22.12 0.91 -11.98
C ALA A 159 20.94 1.69 -11.39
N SER A 160 20.15 1.07 -10.50
CA SER A 160 19.09 1.74 -9.74
C SER A 160 19.61 2.92 -8.93
N ASP A 161 20.69 2.74 -8.17
CA ASP A 161 21.27 3.82 -7.35
C ASP A 161 21.73 5.00 -8.20
N SER A 162 22.32 4.75 -9.37
CA SER A 162 22.76 5.81 -10.27
C SER A 162 21.59 6.64 -10.81
N VAL A 163 20.48 6.00 -11.19
CA VAL A 163 19.29 6.71 -11.68
C VAL A 163 18.63 7.49 -10.56
N ARG A 164 18.49 6.88 -9.38
CA ARG A 164 17.94 7.53 -8.19
C ARG A 164 18.71 8.80 -7.84
N VAL A 165 20.05 8.76 -7.82
CA VAL A 165 20.87 9.95 -7.57
C VAL A 165 20.64 11.04 -8.61
N LEU A 166 20.48 10.70 -9.89
CA LEU A 166 20.19 11.68 -10.94
C LEU A 166 18.83 12.34 -10.75
N GLN A 167 17.81 11.55 -10.42
CA GLN A 167 16.45 12.05 -10.16
C GLN A 167 16.39 12.87 -8.88
N ASP A 168 17.05 12.43 -7.80
CA ASP A 168 17.13 13.16 -6.52
C ASP A 168 17.77 14.55 -6.74
N ASN A 169 18.92 14.61 -7.43
CA ASN A 169 19.57 15.89 -7.73
C ASN A 169 18.69 16.79 -8.61
N TRP A 170 18.01 16.21 -9.60
CA TRP A 170 17.09 16.97 -10.44
C TRP A 170 15.91 17.51 -9.61
N ALA A 171 15.33 16.70 -8.72
CA ALA A 171 14.18 17.05 -7.90
C ALA A 171 14.54 18.14 -6.87
N ASP A 172 15.73 18.05 -6.27
CA ASP A 172 16.25 19.07 -5.34
C ASP A 172 16.28 20.46 -5.99
N ASP A 173 16.69 20.53 -7.27
CA ASP A 173 16.74 21.78 -8.03
C ASP A 173 15.35 22.19 -8.56
N ALA A 174 14.61 21.26 -9.18
CA ALA A 174 13.32 21.52 -9.82
C ALA A 174 12.24 21.92 -8.81
N PHE A 175 12.33 21.40 -7.58
CA PHE A 175 11.36 21.65 -6.51
C PHE A 175 11.91 22.54 -5.39
N ALA A 176 13.05 23.22 -5.64
CA ALA A 176 13.59 24.25 -4.77
C ALA A 176 12.55 25.37 -4.56
N GLY A 177 11.88 25.34 -3.41
CA GLY A 177 10.83 26.32 -3.05
C GLY A 177 9.40 25.78 -3.03
N VAL A 178 9.19 24.47 -3.19
CA VAL A 178 7.85 23.86 -3.12
C VAL A 178 7.09 24.24 -1.84
N GLY A 179 7.78 24.32 -0.70
CA GLY A 179 7.19 24.72 0.57
C GLY A 179 6.59 26.14 0.54
N THR A 180 7.23 27.08 -0.16
CA THR A 180 6.68 28.43 -0.35
C THR A 180 5.43 28.40 -1.22
N VAL A 181 5.45 27.65 -2.33
CA VAL A 181 4.29 27.51 -3.23
C VAL A 181 3.10 26.89 -2.50
N PHE A 182 3.34 25.87 -1.67
CA PHE A 182 2.29 25.25 -0.85
C PHE A 182 1.72 26.23 0.17
N ALA A 183 2.55 26.99 0.88
CA ALA A 183 2.10 27.99 1.83
C ALA A 183 1.27 29.11 1.17
N GLU A 184 1.68 29.57 -0.02
CA GLU A 184 0.94 30.57 -0.79
C GLU A 184 -0.43 30.04 -1.25
N LYS A 185 -0.49 28.80 -1.76
CA LYS A 185 -1.75 28.16 -2.17
C LYS A 185 -2.69 27.96 -0.99
N GLN A 186 -2.18 27.46 0.13
CA GLN A 186 -2.97 27.29 1.35
C GLN A 186 -3.53 28.63 1.85
N SER A 187 -2.69 29.67 1.89
CA SER A 187 -3.11 31.01 2.30
C SER A 187 -4.16 31.61 1.35
N ALA A 188 -4.06 31.36 0.04
CA ALA A 188 -5.01 31.88 -0.94
C ALA A 188 -6.39 31.21 -0.82
N LEU A 189 -6.42 29.92 -0.47
CA LEU A 189 -7.66 29.16 -0.33
C LEU A 189 -8.32 29.34 1.04
N GLY A 190 -7.55 29.66 2.08
CA GLY A 190 -8.07 29.81 3.45
C GLY A 190 -8.58 28.50 4.08
N LEU A 191 -8.20 27.37 3.48
CA LEU A 191 -8.50 26.00 3.93
C LEU A 191 -7.25 25.40 4.58
N ASP A 192 -7.48 24.54 5.56
CA ASP A 192 -6.42 23.98 6.40
C ASP A 192 -5.87 22.68 5.77
N TRP A 193 -4.54 22.52 5.75
CA TRP A 193 -3.89 21.24 5.51
C TRP A 193 -3.90 20.45 6.81
N VAL A 194 -4.52 19.27 6.81
CA VAL A 194 -4.53 18.38 7.98
C VAL A 194 -3.99 17.01 7.61
N MET A 195 -3.51 16.29 8.61
CA MET A 195 -3.01 14.93 8.46
C MET A 195 -3.49 14.06 9.63
N ASP A 196 -3.61 12.77 9.37
CA ASP A 196 -3.86 11.74 10.36
C ASP A 196 -3.12 10.46 9.94
N THR A 197 -3.06 9.47 10.82
CA THR A 197 -2.43 8.18 10.54
C THR A 197 -3.45 7.07 10.73
N THR A 198 -3.51 6.12 9.79
CA THR A 198 -4.42 4.99 9.91
C THR A 198 -4.10 4.12 11.11
N ASP A 199 -5.14 3.71 11.84
CA ASP A 199 -5.00 2.76 12.94
C ASP A 199 -4.82 1.31 12.47
N ALA A 200 -4.79 0.36 13.42
CA ALA A 200 -4.67 -1.07 13.13
C ALA A 200 -5.82 -1.65 12.27
N SER A 201 -6.93 -0.94 12.13
CA SER A 201 -8.04 -1.30 11.24
C SER A 201 -7.98 -0.61 9.88
N GLY A 202 -6.92 0.15 9.61
CA GLY A 202 -6.73 0.88 8.36
C GLY A 202 -7.58 2.15 8.26
N VAL A 203 -7.97 2.74 9.39
CA VAL A 203 -8.89 3.90 9.41
C VAL A 203 -8.19 5.14 9.98
N ALA A 204 -8.30 6.25 9.26
CA ALA A 204 -7.93 7.60 9.70
C ALA A 204 -9.20 8.46 9.83
N ARG A 205 -9.38 9.16 10.94
CA ARG A 205 -10.60 9.94 11.26
C ARG A 205 -10.40 11.02 12.33
N GLY A 206 -9.46 10.82 13.25
CA GLY A 206 -9.28 11.68 14.42
C GLY A 206 -8.62 13.02 14.10
N GLY A 207 -7.70 13.03 13.13
CA GLY A 207 -6.99 14.23 12.69
C GLY A 207 -7.61 14.94 11.48
N LEU A 208 -8.63 14.34 10.85
CA LEU A 208 -9.17 14.77 9.56
C LEU A 208 -10.43 15.63 9.70
N MET A 209 -10.33 16.70 10.48
CA MET A 209 -11.40 17.65 10.72
C MET A 209 -11.13 18.95 9.95
N VAL A 210 -11.95 19.26 8.95
CA VAL A 210 -11.70 20.38 8.02
C VAL A 210 -12.94 21.23 7.77
N LYS A 211 -12.74 22.49 7.35
CA LYS A 211 -13.87 23.33 6.89
C LYS A 211 -14.44 22.77 5.59
N PRO A 212 -15.74 22.97 5.30
CA PRO A 212 -16.31 22.66 4.00
C PRO A 212 -15.50 23.30 2.86
N GLY A 213 -15.25 22.54 1.80
CA GLY A 213 -14.35 22.94 0.72
C GLY A 213 -13.93 21.77 -0.18
N GLN A 214 -13.08 22.08 -1.16
CA GLN A 214 -12.44 21.09 -2.02
C GLN A 214 -11.09 20.67 -1.42
N TYR A 215 -10.85 19.37 -1.35
CA TYR A 215 -9.59 18.79 -0.87
C TYR A 215 -9.16 17.63 -1.76
N TRP A 216 -7.90 17.24 -1.63
CA TRP A 216 -7.34 16.03 -2.18
C TRP A 216 -6.86 15.17 -1.02
N ILE A 217 -7.27 13.90 -1.03
CA ILE A 217 -6.72 12.89 -0.14
C ILE A 217 -5.42 12.40 -0.76
N TYR A 218 -4.33 12.67 -0.05
CA TYR A 218 -3.01 12.18 -0.37
C TYR A 218 -2.59 11.07 0.60
N ALA A 219 -2.13 9.94 0.05
CA ALA A 219 -1.51 8.87 0.82
C ALA A 219 -0.56 8.07 -0.08
N ARG A 220 0.41 7.39 0.54
CA ARG A 220 1.33 6.48 -0.15
C ARG A 220 1.52 5.20 0.65
N TYR A 221 1.62 4.07 -0.04
CA TYR A 221 1.96 2.78 0.54
C TYR A 221 3.10 2.13 -0.23
N GLU A 222 4.24 1.99 0.44
CA GLU A 222 5.44 1.42 -0.16
C GLU A 222 5.36 -0.10 -0.25
N GLN A 223 5.68 -0.65 -1.42
CA GLN A 223 5.91 -2.06 -1.66
C GLN A 223 7.39 -2.29 -1.99
N ALA A 224 7.75 -3.55 -2.27
CA ALA A 224 9.14 -3.90 -2.55
C ALA A 224 9.70 -3.22 -3.81
N TYR A 225 8.89 -3.14 -4.88
CA TYR A 225 9.32 -2.60 -6.18
C TYR A 225 8.46 -1.44 -6.70
N THR A 226 7.29 -1.25 -6.11
CA THR A 226 6.34 -0.22 -6.49
C THR A 226 5.84 0.50 -5.25
N GLU A 227 5.12 1.59 -5.45
CA GLU A 227 4.30 2.22 -4.43
C GLU A 227 2.87 2.33 -4.96
N LEU A 228 1.91 2.20 -4.05
CA LEU A 228 0.54 2.63 -4.31
C LEU A 228 0.43 4.10 -3.89
N TYR A 229 0.07 4.93 -4.85
CA TYR A 229 -0.04 6.36 -4.72
C TYR A 229 -1.50 6.78 -4.85
N TRP A 230 -2.02 7.53 -3.87
CA TRP A 230 -3.36 8.12 -3.92
C TRP A 230 -3.25 9.65 -3.92
N ASN A 231 -3.98 10.26 -4.86
CA ASN A 231 -4.23 11.70 -4.92
C ASN A 231 -5.68 11.90 -5.41
N VAL A 232 -6.63 11.76 -4.49
CA VAL A 232 -8.06 11.62 -4.81
C VAL A 232 -8.82 12.90 -4.45
N PRO A 233 -9.50 13.56 -5.40
CA PRO A 233 -10.28 14.77 -5.12
C PRO A 233 -11.56 14.45 -4.35
N ILE A 234 -11.89 15.27 -3.38
CA ILE A 234 -13.11 15.19 -2.56
C ILE A 234 -13.72 16.57 -2.33
N THR A 235 -15.04 16.59 -2.14
CA THR A 235 -15.78 17.79 -1.72
C THR A 235 -16.37 17.56 -0.34
N VAL A 236 -16.04 18.42 0.60
CA VAL A 236 -16.56 18.39 1.97
C VAL A 236 -17.67 19.42 2.09
N GLU A 237 -18.91 19.00 2.32
CA GLU A 237 -20.09 19.88 2.34
C GLU A 237 -20.48 20.38 3.75
N GLY A 238 -19.97 19.75 4.81
CA GLY A 238 -20.36 20.00 6.20
C GLY A 238 -21.46 19.07 6.71
N GLY A 239 -21.52 18.83 8.02
CA GLY A 239 -22.53 17.96 8.63
C GLY A 239 -22.04 16.54 8.92
N GLU A 240 -22.65 15.55 8.27
CA GLU A 240 -22.31 14.13 8.47
C GLU A 240 -20.87 13.81 8.00
N PRO A 241 -20.18 12.85 8.64
CA PRO A 241 -18.84 12.45 8.23
C PRO A 241 -18.79 11.95 6.78
N LEU A 242 -17.89 12.50 5.98
CA LEU A 242 -17.61 12.00 4.64
C LEU A 242 -16.69 10.79 4.75
N THR A 243 -17.14 9.62 4.29
CA THR A 243 -16.30 8.41 4.27
C THR A 243 -15.74 8.19 2.87
N VAL A 244 -14.43 7.95 2.77
CA VAL A 244 -13.73 7.66 1.52
C VAL A 244 -12.85 6.44 1.69
N SER A 245 -12.90 5.53 0.71
CA SER A 245 -12.08 4.32 0.71
C SER A 245 -10.96 4.42 -0.32
N LEU A 246 -9.72 4.29 0.16
CA LEU A 246 -8.53 4.15 -0.67
C LEU A 246 -8.23 2.66 -0.82
N THR A 247 -8.24 2.21 -2.07
CA THR A 247 -8.02 0.81 -2.42
C THR A 247 -7.04 0.73 -3.59
N ARG A 248 -6.62 -0.48 -3.95
CA ARG A 248 -5.76 -0.66 -5.13
C ARG A 248 -6.43 -0.15 -6.42
N SER A 249 -7.76 -0.21 -6.53
CA SER A 249 -8.46 0.15 -7.77
C SER A 249 -8.50 1.65 -8.04
N ASN A 250 -8.32 2.48 -7.02
CA ASN A 250 -8.21 3.94 -7.15
C ASN A 250 -6.81 4.47 -6.79
N ALA A 251 -5.83 3.58 -6.65
CA ALA A 251 -4.42 3.92 -6.54
C ALA A 251 -3.79 4.01 -7.94
N GLN A 252 -2.81 4.89 -8.09
CA GLN A 252 -1.81 4.77 -9.14
C GLN A 252 -0.66 3.91 -8.63
N GLU A 253 -0.30 2.85 -9.36
CA GLU A 253 0.92 2.11 -9.08
C GLU A 253 2.12 2.81 -9.75
N ARG A 254 3.14 3.14 -8.96
CA ARG A 254 4.37 3.82 -9.43
C ARG A 254 5.58 2.95 -9.16
N ILE A 255 6.55 2.94 -10.07
CA ILE A 255 7.80 2.20 -9.89
C ILE A 255 8.62 2.91 -8.80
N LYS A 256 9.12 2.15 -7.83
CA LYS A 256 10.05 2.66 -6.83
C LYS A 256 11.47 2.40 -7.32
N LEU A 257 12.35 3.41 -7.35
CA LEU A 257 13.75 3.23 -7.70
C LEU A 257 14.65 2.88 -6.51
#